data_AF-A0A7W0MWU8-F1
#
_entry.id   AF-A0A7W0MWU8-F1
#
_cell.length_a   1.000
_cell.length_b   1.000
_cell.length_c   1.000
_cell.angle_alpha   90.00
_cell.angle_beta   90.00
_cell.angle_gamma   90.00
#
_symmetry.space_group_name_H-M   'P 1'
#
loop_
_entity.id
_entity.type
_entity.pdbx_description
1 polymer ?
#
loop_
_entity_poly.entity_id
_entity_poly.type
_entity_poly.pdbx_seq_one_letter_code
_entity_poly.pdbx_strand_id
1 'polypeptide(L)'
;MAPSMALMRSRRTLTLAAIGTAAGLYSGLFGVGGGTVMVPLLTLWLGYGERVATGTSLAAIIPIAAVAALVHGGYGNVHLEEGLLVGVPAVGGVLAGIWLQQRISTRAISLGFAALLVVVAGDLLLG
;
A
#
# COMPACT_ATOMS: atom_id res chain seq x y z
N MET A 1 -13.59 -34.75 -9.08
CA MET A 1 -13.30 -34.00 -7.84
C MET A 1 -12.40 -32.76 -8.03
N ALA A 2 -12.20 -32.23 -9.25
CA ALA A 2 -11.40 -31.02 -9.53
C ALA A 2 -12.12 -29.64 -9.61
N PRO A 3 -13.47 -29.50 -9.67
CA PRO A 3 -14.08 -28.20 -9.98
C PRO A 3 -14.04 -27.17 -8.83
N SER A 4 -13.93 -27.60 -7.57
CA SER A 4 -13.91 -26.69 -6.41
C SER A 4 -12.64 -25.84 -6.34
N MET A 5 -11.47 -26.41 -6.67
CA MET A 5 -10.20 -25.69 -6.68
C MET A 5 -10.15 -24.59 -7.75
N ALA A 6 -10.72 -24.83 -8.93
CA ALA A 6 -10.76 -23.84 -10.01
C ALA A 6 -11.63 -22.62 -9.65
N LEU A 7 -12.79 -22.86 -9.01
CA LEU A 7 -13.69 -21.81 -8.52
C LEU A 7 -13.04 -20.97 -7.41
N MET A 8 -12.33 -21.62 -6.46
CA MET A 8 -11.61 -20.91 -5.40
C MET A 8 -10.46 -20.04 -5.95
N ARG A 9 -9.74 -20.55 -6.96
CA ARG A 9 -8.67 -19.79 -7.63
C ARG A 9 -9.23 -18.59 -8.40
N SER A 10 -10.34 -18.77 -9.10
CA SER A 10 -11.04 -17.70 -9.84
C SER A 10 -11.53 -16.59 -8.91
N ARG A 11 -12.18 -16.93 -7.79
CA ARG A 11 -12.63 -15.94 -6.79
C ARG A 11 -11.48 -15.13 -6.21
N ARG A 12 -10.38 -15.80 -5.83
CA ARG A 12 -9.20 -15.13 -5.26
C ARG A 12 -8.57 -14.14 -6.24
N THR A 13 -8.42 -14.52 -7.50
CA THR A 13 -7.87 -13.64 -8.55
C THR A 13 -8.76 -12.40 -8.72
N LEU A 14 -10.08 -12.58 -8.71
CA LEU A 14 -11.03 -11.49 -8.85
C LEU A 14 -10.98 -10.51 -7.66
N THR A 15 -10.83 -11.03 -6.43
CA THR A 15 -10.61 -10.19 -5.23
C THR A 15 -9.30 -9.41 -5.33
N LEU A 16 -8.19 -10.05 -5.74
CA LEU A 16 -6.91 -9.39 -5.90
C LEU A 16 -6.96 -8.28 -6.97
N ALA A 17 -7.63 -8.55 -8.10
CA ALA A 17 -7.83 -7.56 -9.15
C ALA A 17 -8.63 -6.35 -8.62
N ALA A 18 -9.73 -6.59 -7.90
CA ALA A 18 -10.53 -5.52 -7.32
C ALA A 18 -9.74 -4.67 -6.30
N ILE A 19 -8.95 -5.30 -5.42
CA ILE A 19 -8.07 -4.60 -4.48
C ILE A 19 -7.05 -3.73 -5.22
N GLY A 20 -6.40 -4.29 -6.24
CA GLY A 20 -5.41 -3.57 -7.05
C GLY A 20 -6.03 -2.38 -7.80
N THR A 21 -7.20 -2.55 -8.40
CA THR A 21 -7.93 -1.47 -9.09
C THR A 21 -8.32 -0.36 -8.12
N ALA A 22 -8.92 -0.70 -6.97
CA ALA A 22 -9.30 0.29 -5.96
C ALA A 22 -8.09 1.07 -5.45
N ALA A 23 -6.98 0.36 -5.18
CA ALA A 23 -5.75 0.98 -4.72
C ALA A 23 -5.09 1.87 -5.79
N GLY A 24 -5.14 1.47 -7.07
CA GLY A 24 -4.68 2.29 -8.18
C GLY A 24 -5.47 3.58 -8.33
N LEU A 25 -6.81 3.51 -8.25
CA LEU A 25 -7.68 4.70 -8.24
C LEU A 25 -7.34 5.61 -7.07
N TYR A 26 -7.24 5.05 -5.86
CA TYR A 26 -6.89 5.80 -4.65
C TYR A 26 -5.51 6.47 -4.77
N SER A 27 -4.52 5.74 -5.30
CA SER A 27 -3.17 6.27 -5.53
C SER A 27 -3.15 7.39 -6.57
N GLY A 28 -3.96 7.30 -7.63
CA GLY A 28 -4.04 8.34 -8.65
C GLY A 28 -4.72 9.61 -8.16
N LEU A 29 -5.74 9.49 -7.29
CA LEU A 29 -6.47 10.63 -6.73
C LEU A 29 -5.68 11.37 -5.64
N PHE A 30 -5.00 10.64 -4.76
CA PHE A 30 -4.38 11.21 -3.56
C PHE A 30 -2.84 11.15 -3.53
N GLY A 31 -2.20 10.45 -4.47
CA GLY A 31 -0.74 10.34 -4.54
C GLY A 31 -0.08 9.46 -3.46
N VAL A 32 -0.85 8.77 -2.61
CA VAL A 32 -0.34 8.06 -1.41
C VAL A 32 0.25 6.65 -1.72
N GLY A 33 0.31 6.24 -2.98
CA GLY A 33 0.88 4.95 -3.39
C GLY A 33 -0.01 3.72 -3.13
N GLY A 34 -1.26 3.89 -2.66
CA GLY A 34 -2.26 2.82 -2.55
C GLY A 34 -2.04 1.76 -1.45
N GLY A 35 -0.86 1.69 -0.82
CA GLY A 35 -0.53 0.73 0.23
C GLY A 35 -1.40 0.83 1.48
N THR A 36 -1.82 2.04 1.85
CA THR A 36 -2.73 2.31 2.98
C THR A 36 -4.08 1.60 2.83
N VAL A 37 -4.54 1.41 1.59
CA VAL A 37 -5.77 0.67 1.27
C VAL A 37 -5.49 -0.82 1.05
N MET A 38 -4.39 -1.16 0.36
CA MET A 38 -4.09 -2.56 0.05
C MET A 38 -3.78 -3.40 1.29
N VAL A 39 -2.99 -2.90 2.24
CA VAL A 39 -2.57 -3.71 3.40
C VAL A 39 -3.77 -4.19 4.24
N PRO A 40 -4.72 -3.31 4.65
CA PRO A 40 -5.92 -3.74 5.35
C PRO A 40 -6.78 -4.71 4.53
N LEU A 41 -6.95 -4.49 3.23
CA LEU A 41 -7.77 -5.36 2.38
C LEU A 41 -7.15 -6.76 2.22
N LEU A 42 -5.83 -6.84 2.02
CA LEU A 42 -5.11 -8.12 1.96
C LEU A 42 -5.19 -8.87 3.29
N THR A 43 -5.10 -8.17 4.42
CA THR A 43 -5.19 -8.79 5.74
C THR A 43 -6.62 -9.20 6.11
N LEU A 44 -7.60 -8.32 5.94
CA LEU A 44 -8.99 -8.56 6.36
C LEU A 44 -9.76 -9.50 5.42
N TRP A 45 -9.59 -9.37 4.10
CA TRP A 45 -10.36 -10.15 3.13
C TRP A 45 -9.65 -11.42 2.67
N LEU A 46 -8.32 -11.41 2.60
CA LEU A 46 -7.54 -12.56 2.13
C LEU A 46 -6.78 -13.26 3.26
N GLY A 47 -6.85 -12.75 4.50
CA GLY A 47 -6.23 -13.38 5.67
C GLY A 47 -4.71 -13.35 5.65
N TYR A 48 -4.10 -12.44 4.89
CA TYR A 48 -2.63 -12.36 4.82
C TYR A 48 -2.08 -11.88 6.15
N GLY A 49 -1.03 -12.54 6.64
CA GLY A 49 -0.26 -12.03 7.78
C GLY A 49 0.33 -10.66 7.45
N GLU A 50 0.37 -9.76 8.44
CA GLU A 50 0.73 -8.33 8.25
C GLU A 50 2.01 -8.11 7.43
N ARG A 51 3.06 -8.91 7.69
CA ARG A 51 4.33 -8.82 6.96
C ARG A 51 4.19 -9.19 5.47
N VAL A 52 3.42 -10.24 5.17
CA VAL A 52 3.17 -10.70 3.79
C VAL A 52 2.26 -9.71 3.07
N ALA A 53 1.23 -9.19 3.74
CA ALA A 53 0.36 -8.15 3.19
C ALA A 53 1.16 -6.89 2.85
N THR A 54 2.03 -6.43 3.77
CA THR A 54 2.92 -5.27 3.56
C THR A 54 3.83 -5.49 2.35
N GLY A 55 4.58 -6.59 2.30
CA GLY A 55 5.48 -6.88 1.18
C GLY A 55 4.75 -7.03 -0.17
N THR A 56 3.58 -7.68 -0.17
CA THR A 56 2.74 -7.83 -1.37
C THR A 56 2.23 -6.48 -1.86
N SER A 57 1.80 -5.61 -0.93
CA SER A 57 1.36 -4.26 -1.28
C SER A 57 2.47 -3.46 -1.91
N LEU A 58 3.69 -3.43 -1.32
CA LEU A 58 4.85 -2.70 -1.85
C LEU A 58 5.21 -3.14 -3.28
N ALA A 59 5.14 -4.45 -3.56
CA ALA A 59 5.33 -4.96 -4.91
C ALA A 59 4.29 -4.42 -5.91
N ALA A 60 3.03 -4.26 -5.48
CA ALA A 60 1.98 -3.65 -6.30
C ALA A 60 2.12 -2.13 -6.42
N ILE A 61 2.71 -1.44 -5.44
CA ILE A 61 2.95 0.02 -5.51
C ILE A 61 3.90 0.36 -6.66
N ILE A 62 4.93 -0.46 -6.94
CA ILE A 62 5.93 -0.20 -7.98
C ILE A 62 5.30 0.14 -9.35
N PRO A 63 4.46 -0.73 -9.96
CA PRO A 63 3.85 -0.41 -11.24
C PRO A 63 2.83 0.73 -11.15
N ILE A 64 2.10 0.86 -10.03
CA ILE A 64 1.12 1.94 -9.84
C ILE A 64 1.82 3.31 -9.83
N ALA A 65 2.85 3.45 -9.00
CA ALA A 65 3.61 4.68 -8.86
C ALA A 65 4.37 5.02 -10.15
N ALA A 66 4.91 4.02 -10.84
CA ALA A 66 5.58 4.23 -12.13
C ALA A 66 4.61 4.81 -13.18
N VAL A 67 3.43 4.20 -13.35
CA VAL A 67 2.41 4.71 -14.29
C VAL A 67 1.92 6.10 -13.86
N ALA A 68 1.66 6.31 -12.57
CA ALA A 68 1.20 7.60 -12.06
C ALA A 68 2.22 8.72 -12.32
N ALA A 69 3.51 8.45 -12.05
CA ALA A 69 4.59 9.40 -12.30
C ALA A 69 4.80 9.67 -13.79
N LEU A 70 4.71 8.66 -14.66
CA LEU A 70 4.80 8.85 -16.11
C LEU A 70 3.66 9.73 -16.64
N VAL A 71 2.43 9.46 -16.22
CA VAL A 71 1.26 10.22 -16.65
C VAL A 71 1.33 11.67 -16.12
N HIS A 72 1.70 11.86 -14.85
CA HIS A 72 1.91 13.20 -14.29
C HIS A 72 3.09 13.94 -14.94
N GLY A 73 4.13 13.21 -15.33
CA GLY A 73 5.27 13.75 -16.07
C GLY A 73 4.84 14.25 -17.45
N GLY A 74 3.93 13.53 -18.12
CA GLY A 74 3.30 13.98 -19.36
C GLY A 74 2.49 15.28 -19.21
N TYR A 75 2.00 15.57 -18.01
CA TYR A 75 1.34 16.85 -17.68
C TYR A 75 2.30 17.94 -17.20
N GLY A 76 3.61 17.67 -17.12
CA GLY A 76 4.60 18.62 -16.60
C GLY A 76 4.60 18.78 -15.07
N ASN A 77 3.91 17.90 -14.34
CA ASN A 77 3.74 17.99 -12.88
C ASN A 77 4.85 17.25 -12.09
N VAL A 78 5.92 16.81 -12.75
CA VAL A 78 6.99 16.03 -12.11
C VAL A 78 8.28 16.83 -12.15
N HIS A 79 8.71 17.27 -10.97
CA HIS A 79 10.05 17.82 -10.81
C HIS A 79 10.99 16.75 -10.25
N LEU A 80 11.93 16.31 -11.09
CA LEU A 80 12.79 15.18 -10.79
C LEU A 80 13.82 15.48 -9.70
N GLU A 81 14.29 16.72 -9.59
CA GLU A 81 15.31 17.10 -8.61
C GLU A 81 14.75 17.03 -7.18
N GLU A 82 13.60 17.67 -6.93
CA GLU A 82 12.88 17.61 -5.67
C GLU A 82 12.43 16.18 -5.36
N GLY A 83 11.98 15.45 -6.38
CA GLY A 83 11.62 14.03 -6.27
C GLY A 83 12.78 13.16 -5.78
N LEU A 84 14.01 13.39 -6.29
CA LEU A 84 15.20 12.66 -5.87
C LEU A 84 15.68 13.09 -4.49
N LEU A 85 15.63 14.38 -4.17
CA LEU A 85 15.99 14.91 -2.85
C LEU A 85 15.14 14.31 -1.74
N VAL A 86 13.86 14.01 -2.01
CA VAL A 86 12.98 13.30 -1.07
C VAL A 86 13.15 11.78 -1.18
N GLY A 87 13.24 11.25 -2.40
CA GLY A 87 13.25 9.81 -2.66
C GLY A 87 14.48 9.07 -2.15
N VAL A 88 15.68 9.65 -2.32
CA VAL A 88 16.94 9.03 -1.87
C VAL A 88 16.97 8.81 -0.35
N PRO A 89 16.74 9.82 0.51
CA PRO A 89 16.69 9.59 1.95
C PRO A 89 15.50 8.71 2.38
N ALA A 90 14.39 8.70 1.63
CA ALA A 90 13.28 7.79 1.90
C ALA A 90 13.68 6.31 1.80
N VAL A 91 14.64 5.95 0.94
CA VAL A 91 15.20 4.59 0.89
C VAL A 91 15.84 4.21 2.23
N GLY A 92 16.61 5.12 2.84
CA GLY A 92 17.18 4.93 4.16
C GLY A 92 16.10 4.73 5.24
N GLY A 93 15.04 5.53 5.18
CA GLY A 93 13.86 5.40 6.04
C GLY A 93 13.16 4.05 5.91
N VAL A 94 12.99 3.54 4.68
CA VAL A 94 12.42 2.21 4.42
C VAL A 94 13.29 1.11 5.03
N LEU A 95 14.61 1.16 4.84
CA LEU A 95 15.52 0.16 5.42
C LEU A 95 15.48 0.15 6.95
N ALA A 96 15.50 1.34 7.58
CA ALA A 96 15.37 1.48 9.02
C ALA A 96 13.99 0.98 9.52
N GLY A 97 12.93 1.29 8.79
CA GLY A 97 11.57 0.83 9.08
C GLY A 97 11.42 -0.69 9.01
N ILE A 98 11.96 -1.34 7.98
CA ILE A 98 11.97 -2.81 7.85
C ILE A 98 12.74 -3.44 9.01
N TRP A 99 13.92 -2.90 9.33
CA TRP A 99 14.73 -3.38 10.46
C TRP A 99 13.98 -3.27 11.79
N LEU A 100 13.29 -2.15 12.02
CA LEU A 100 12.49 -1.93 13.22
C LEU A 100 11.25 -2.85 13.26
N GLN A 101 10.55 -3.00 12.14
CA GLN A 101 9.39 -3.88 11.99
C GLN A 101 9.71 -5.34 12.32
N GLN A 102 10.95 -5.79 12.07
CA GLN A 102 11.37 -7.14 12.43
C GLN A 102 11.57 -7.34 13.94
N ARG A 103 11.84 -6.26 14.69
CA ARG A 103 12.12 -6.26 16.14
C ARG A 103 10.89 -5.97 17.00
N ILE A 104 9.87 -5.34 16.43
CA ILE A 104 8.63 -5.01 17.13
C ILE A 104 7.61 -6.15 16.97
N SER A 105 6.82 -6.40 18.01
CA SER A 105 5.72 -7.36 17.93
C SER A 105 4.64 -6.91 16.94
N THR A 106 4.08 -7.84 16.19
CA THR A 106 2.97 -7.62 15.24
C THR A 106 1.84 -6.77 15.86
N ARG A 107 1.49 -7.05 17.13
CA ARG A 107 0.45 -6.33 17.86
C ARG A 107 0.76 -4.85 18.05
N ALA A 108 2.01 -4.50 18.33
CA ALA A 108 2.42 -3.11 18.51
C ALA A 108 2.45 -2.34 17.17
N ILE A 109 2.80 -3.00 16.07
CA ILE A 109 2.73 -2.40 14.72
C ILE A 109 1.28 -2.12 14.34
N SER A 110 0.40 -3.11 14.52
CA SER A 110 -1.04 -2.96 14.31
C SER A 110 -1.65 -1.85 15.16
N LEU A 111 -1.30 -1.77 16.45
CA LEU A 111 -1.76 -0.70 17.34
C LEU A 111 -1.24 0.67 16.90
N GLY A 112 0.03 0.77 16.49
CA GLY A 112 0.60 2.01 15.97
C GLY A 112 -0.11 2.50 14.71
N PHE A 113 -0.39 1.59 13.77
CA PHE A 113 -1.16 1.92 12.57
C PHE A 113 -2.60 2.31 12.89
N ALA A 114 -3.27 1.57 13.79
CA ALA A 114 -4.62 1.93 14.25
C ALA A 114 -4.66 3.30 14.93
N ALA A 115 -3.67 3.61 15.78
CA ALA A 115 -3.56 4.91 16.42
C ALA A 115 -3.35 6.03 15.40
N LEU A 116 -2.49 5.84 14.40
CA LEU A 116 -2.30 6.77 13.30
C LEU A 116 -3.63 7.04 12.56
N LEU A 117 -4.38 5.99 12.22
CA LEU A 117 -5.67 6.13 11.55
C LEU A 117 -6.70 6.90 12.40
N VAL A 118 -6.73 6.66 13.72
CA VAL A 118 -7.62 7.41 14.63
C VAL A 118 -7.26 8.89 14.67
N VAL A 119 -5.96 9.21 14.71
CA VAL A 119 -5.49 10.61 14.68
C VAL A 119 -5.89 11.28 13.37
N VAL A 120 -5.64 10.64 12.23
CA VAL A 120 -6.02 11.16 10.90
C VAL A 120 -7.52 11.36 10.80
N ALA A 121 -8.33 10.40 11.28
CA ALA A 121 -9.78 10.52 11.28
C ALA A 121 -10.26 11.65 12.20
N GLY A 122 -9.63 11.85 13.35
CA GLY A 122 -9.92 12.96 14.25
C GLY A 122 -9.64 14.32 13.61
N ASP A 123 -8.48 14.46 12.96
CA ASP A 123 -8.10 15.68 12.24
C ASP A 123 -9.12 16.02 11.12
N LEU A 124 -9.52 15.02 10.34
CA LEU A 124 -10.51 15.17 9.26
C LEU A 124 -11.93 15.52 9.73
N LEU A 125 -12.29 15.21 10.98
CA LEU A 125 -13.62 15.49 11.54
C LEU A 125 -13.68 16.81 12.31
N LEU A 126 -12.55 17.28 12.81
CA LEU A 126 -12.45 18.45 13.70
C LEU A 126 -11.79 19.66 13.03
N GLY A 127 -11.07 19.47 11.91
CA GLY A 127 -10.52 20.52 11.04
C GLY A 127 -11.44 20.83 9.86
#